data_AF-R7LAR5-F1
#
_entry.id   AF-R7LAR5-F1
#
_cell.length_a   1.000
_cell.length_b   1.000
_cell.length_c   1.000
_cell.angle_alpha   90.00
_cell.angle_beta   90.00
_cell.angle_gamma   90.00
#
_symmetry.space_group_name_H-M   'P 1'
#
loop_
_entity.id
_entity.type
_entity.pdbx_description
1 polymer ?
#
loop_
_entity_poly.entity_id
_entity_poly.type
_entity_poly.pdbx_seq_one_letter_code
_entity_poly.pdbx_strand_id
1 'polypeptide(L)'
;MRFCAHLTPGKGMEESKFLTEFVGDVKRLAQCWEKKRGHPIKISVRVPATIETSKYLGMDAVEWARLGYVDLIVPSCFFETADFDIPSGEWRKSVADSGGRAQVAPATDNGVCAYPGKARSSLDWALLNGWASNSYARGAEFLYIFNLPYNPELLALVAKNGLSREDVAGRSRRHPITYRDFLECKSRQDKKIALPKYSPCQFDVFVGDRASMNASVGVVLGFDKENAEENLPNVFLNGRKAVSAQRAELPLVNYGSSKSAVRFVFPTDSLAAGLNRISVESDTPEKIVWVEIFVDAG
;
A
#
# COMPACT_ATOMS: atom_id res chain seq x y z
N MET A 1 -9.54 -2.14 -17.77
CA MET A 1 -10.23 -0.86 -18.06
C MET A 1 -9.78 0.20 -17.04
N ARG A 2 -9.58 1.44 -17.47
CA ARG A 2 -9.21 2.61 -16.64
C ARG A 2 -9.97 3.83 -17.19
N PHE A 3 -10.65 4.66 -16.39
CA PHE A 3 -10.74 4.71 -14.91
C PHE A 3 -11.82 3.76 -14.37
N CYS A 4 -11.81 3.43 -13.08
CA CYS A 4 -12.49 2.25 -12.50
C CYS A 4 -14.02 2.30 -12.33
N ALA A 5 -14.66 3.44 -12.54
CA ALA A 5 -16.13 3.54 -12.55
C ALA A 5 -16.65 3.27 -13.98
N HIS A 6 -17.33 2.13 -14.17
CA HIS A 6 -17.80 1.68 -15.49
C HIS A 6 -19.32 1.57 -15.60
N LEU A 7 -20.01 1.70 -14.47
CA LEU A 7 -21.44 1.48 -14.34
C LEU A 7 -22.11 2.78 -13.89
N THR A 8 -23.43 2.80 -13.86
CA THR A 8 -24.19 3.98 -13.41
C THR A 8 -23.74 4.35 -11.98
N PRO A 9 -23.44 5.64 -11.69
CA PRO A 9 -23.01 6.05 -10.36
C PRO A 9 -23.93 5.55 -9.25
N GLY A 10 -23.36 4.83 -8.28
CA GLY A 10 -24.09 4.25 -7.15
C GLY A 10 -24.83 2.93 -7.42
N LYS A 11 -24.86 2.43 -8.67
CA LYS A 11 -25.53 1.17 -9.04
C LYS A 11 -24.58 0.01 -9.31
N GLY A 12 -23.31 0.13 -8.95
CA GLY A 12 -22.28 -0.86 -9.31
C GLY A 12 -22.65 -2.29 -8.91
N MET A 13 -23.20 -2.51 -7.71
CA MET A 13 -23.65 -3.84 -7.29
C MET A 13 -24.84 -4.36 -8.11
N GLU A 14 -25.86 -3.52 -8.35
CA GLU A 14 -27.07 -3.88 -9.12
C GLU A 14 -26.75 -4.22 -10.58
N GLU A 15 -25.77 -3.51 -11.14
CA GLU A 15 -25.36 -3.61 -12.54
C GLU A 15 -24.13 -4.53 -12.75
N SER A 16 -23.62 -5.15 -11.69
CA SER A 16 -22.43 -6.03 -11.69
C SER A 16 -22.49 -7.17 -12.72
N LYS A 17 -23.70 -7.62 -13.06
CA LYS A 17 -23.95 -8.62 -14.09
C LYS A 17 -23.38 -8.23 -15.46
N PHE A 18 -23.40 -6.95 -15.83
CA PHE A 18 -22.90 -6.50 -17.13
C PHE A 18 -21.38 -6.64 -17.23
N LEU A 19 -20.65 -6.30 -16.16
CA LEU A 19 -19.21 -6.51 -16.11
C LEU A 19 -18.86 -8.00 -16.07
N THR A 20 -19.66 -8.81 -15.39
CA THR A 20 -19.48 -10.27 -15.34
C THR A 20 -19.69 -10.92 -16.70
N GLU A 21 -20.75 -10.52 -17.43
CA GLU A 21 -21.01 -10.99 -18.79
C GLU A 21 -19.87 -10.58 -19.74
N PHE A 22 -19.45 -9.32 -19.69
CA PHE A 22 -18.32 -8.81 -20.47
C PHE A 22 -17.03 -9.61 -20.24
N VAL A 23 -16.67 -9.87 -18.97
CA VAL A 23 -15.47 -10.66 -18.65
C VAL A 23 -15.61 -12.10 -19.14
N GLY A 24 -16.81 -12.67 -19.08
CA GLY A 24 -17.13 -13.97 -19.67
C GLY A 24 -16.96 -14.00 -21.19
N ASP A 25 -17.41 -12.96 -21.91
CA ASP A 25 -17.20 -12.82 -23.35
C ASP A 25 -15.72 -12.73 -23.73
N VAL A 26 -14.94 -11.95 -22.97
CA VAL A 26 -13.50 -11.85 -23.16
C VAL A 26 -12.83 -13.22 -22.97
N LYS A 27 -13.24 -14.01 -21.97
CA LYS A 27 -12.72 -15.37 -21.78
C LYS A 27 -13.07 -16.29 -22.95
N ARG A 28 -14.32 -16.26 -23.44
CA ARG A 28 -14.74 -17.04 -24.61
C ARG A 28 -13.93 -16.67 -25.86
N LEU A 29 -13.71 -15.38 -26.08
CA LEU A 29 -12.88 -14.89 -27.18
C LEU A 29 -11.43 -15.39 -27.05
N ALA A 30 -10.84 -15.31 -25.85
CA ALA A 30 -9.50 -15.83 -25.61
C ALA A 30 -9.41 -17.33 -25.92
N GLN A 31 -10.37 -18.15 -25.47
CA GLN A 31 -10.42 -19.59 -25.77
C GLN A 31 -10.52 -19.90 -27.27
N CYS A 32 -11.25 -19.08 -28.04
CA CYS A 32 -11.27 -19.20 -29.50
C CYS A 32 -9.88 -18.95 -30.12
N TRP A 33 -9.12 -18.00 -29.57
CA TRP A 33 -7.76 -17.70 -30.01
C TRP A 33 -6.72 -18.70 -29.51
N GLU A 34 -6.89 -19.30 -28.33
CA GLU A 34 -6.04 -20.38 -27.82
C GLU A 34 -5.97 -21.54 -28.82
N LYS A 35 -7.11 -21.95 -29.38
CA LYS A 35 -7.19 -22.99 -30.43
C LYS A 35 -6.39 -22.63 -31.68
N LYS A 36 -6.38 -21.35 -32.07
CA LYS A 36 -5.65 -20.85 -33.25
C LYS A 36 -4.16 -20.70 -32.98
N ARG A 37 -3.76 -20.37 -31.75
CA ARG A 37 -2.37 -20.08 -31.36
C ARG A 37 -1.63 -21.30 -30.81
N GLY A 38 -2.35 -22.36 -30.41
CA GLY A 38 -1.76 -23.58 -29.89
C GLY A 38 -1.20 -23.44 -28.47
N HIS A 39 -1.54 -22.38 -27.74
CA HIS A 39 -1.12 -22.17 -26.35
C HIS A 39 -2.20 -21.42 -25.54
N PRO A 40 -2.19 -21.52 -24.20
CA PRO A 40 -3.12 -20.78 -23.34
C PRO A 40 -2.98 -19.26 -23.44
N ILE A 41 -4.09 -18.54 -23.30
CA ILE A 41 -4.21 -17.08 -23.25
C ILE A 41 -4.91 -16.74 -21.93
N LYS A 42 -4.12 -16.19 -21.00
CA LYS A 42 -4.55 -15.91 -19.63
C LYS A 42 -5.23 -14.54 -19.52
N ILE A 43 -6.26 -14.46 -18.67
CA ILE A 43 -7.01 -13.22 -18.42
C ILE A 43 -6.63 -12.64 -17.06
N SER A 44 -6.27 -11.35 -17.07
CA SER A 44 -5.94 -10.57 -15.88
C SER A 44 -6.93 -9.44 -15.70
N VAL A 45 -7.33 -9.19 -14.45
CA VAL A 45 -8.14 -8.02 -14.07
C VAL A 45 -7.46 -7.22 -12.97
N ARG A 46 -7.45 -5.89 -13.09
CA ARG A 46 -7.03 -4.97 -12.02
C ARG A 46 -8.26 -4.36 -11.37
N VAL A 47 -8.41 -4.59 -10.06
CA VAL A 47 -9.57 -4.23 -9.24
C VAL A 47 -9.16 -3.35 -8.06
N PRO A 48 -10.10 -2.68 -7.37
CA PRO A 48 -9.80 -1.94 -6.16
C PRO A 48 -9.15 -2.81 -5.07
N ALA A 49 -8.41 -2.17 -4.17
CA ALA A 49 -7.61 -2.82 -3.13
C ALA A 49 -8.39 -3.87 -2.30
N THR A 50 -9.66 -3.62 -2.00
CA THR A 50 -10.49 -4.51 -1.15
C THR A 50 -11.62 -5.16 -1.96
N ILE A 51 -12.02 -6.38 -1.56
CA ILE A 51 -13.16 -7.09 -2.15
C ILE A 51 -14.44 -6.24 -2.05
N GLU A 52 -14.68 -5.60 -0.91
CA GLU A 52 -15.87 -4.76 -0.67
C GLU A 52 -15.96 -3.61 -1.68
N THR A 53 -14.92 -2.78 -1.77
CA THR A 53 -14.87 -1.69 -2.76
C THR A 53 -14.95 -2.22 -4.20
N SER A 54 -14.35 -3.37 -4.49
CA SER A 54 -14.44 -4.00 -5.81
C SER A 54 -15.89 -4.35 -6.17
N LYS A 55 -16.61 -5.01 -5.26
CA LYS A 55 -18.03 -5.36 -5.43
C LYS A 55 -18.93 -4.14 -5.50
N TYR A 56 -18.65 -3.10 -4.70
CA TYR A 56 -19.37 -1.84 -4.75
C TYR A 56 -19.36 -1.21 -6.16
N LEU A 57 -18.25 -1.37 -6.90
CA LEU A 57 -18.11 -0.92 -8.29
C LEU A 57 -18.58 -1.93 -9.34
N GLY A 58 -19.20 -3.03 -8.91
CA GLY A 58 -19.68 -4.10 -9.78
C GLY A 58 -18.61 -5.06 -10.28
N MET A 59 -17.38 -4.96 -9.78
CA MET A 59 -16.28 -5.85 -10.12
C MET A 59 -16.20 -7.01 -9.14
N ASP A 60 -17.01 -8.06 -9.33
CA ASP A 60 -16.93 -9.27 -8.50
C ASP A 60 -15.85 -10.25 -9.01
N ALA A 61 -14.59 -9.89 -8.80
CA ALA A 61 -13.47 -10.71 -9.28
C ALA A 61 -13.36 -12.08 -8.59
N VAL A 62 -13.94 -12.25 -7.38
CA VAL A 62 -14.01 -13.56 -6.72
C VAL A 62 -14.97 -14.47 -7.48
N GLU A 63 -16.12 -13.95 -7.91
CA GLU A 63 -17.06 -14.69 -8.76
C GLU A 63 -16.45 -14.99 -10.13
N TRP A 64 -15.75 -14.03 -10.74
CA TRP A 64 -15.08 -14.27 -12.03
C TRP A 64 -14.01 -15.36 -11.92
N ALA A 65 -13.30 -15.45 -10.79
CA ALA A 65 -12.35 -16.53 -10.54
C ALA A 65 -13.03 -17.89 -10.34
N ARG A 66 -14.18 -17.92 -9.64
CA ARG A 66 -14.99 -19.13 -9.47
C ARG A 66 -15.52 -19.65 -10.81
N LEU A 67 -15.97 -18.76 -11.68
CA LEU A 67 -16.47 -19.09 -13.02
C LEU A 67 -15.34 -19.45 -14.01
N GLY A 68 -14.08 -19.32 -13.60
CA GLY A 68 -12.91 -19.60 -14.46
C GLY A 68 -12.70 -18.55 -15.56
N TYR A 69 -13.23 -17.34 -15.40
CA TYR A 69 -13.09 -16.27 -16.38
C TYR A 69 -11.77 -15.51 -16.26
N VAL A 70 -11.18 -15.49 -15.06
CA VAL A 70 -9.92 -14.79 -14.80
C VAL A 70 -8.87 -15.74 -14.22
N ASP A 71 -7.62 -15.52 -14.60
CA ASP A 71 -6.46 -16.27 -14.16
C ASP A 71 -5.60 -15.47 -13.16
N LEU A 72 -5.66 -14.14 -13.19
CA LEU A 72 -4.94 -13.24 -12.29
C LEU A 72 -5.83 -12.06 -11.85
N ILE A 73 -5.96 -11.87 -10.55
CA ILE A 73 -6.58 -10.71 -9.92
C ILE A 73 -5.46 -9.80 -9.38
N VAL A 74 -5.55 -8.51 -9.70
CA VAL A 74 -4.60 -7.50 -9.27
C VAL A 74 -5.32 -6.45 -8.42
N PRO A 75 -5.45 -6.65 -7.09
CA PRO A 75 -5.97 -5.62 -6.19
C PRO A 75 -4.97 -4.46 -6.12
N SER A 76 -5.45 -3.22 -6.28
CA SER A 76 -4.58 -2.07 -6.52
C SER A 76 -5.12 -0.82 -5.84
N CYS A 77 -4.23 0.09 -5.45
CA CYS A 77 -4.57 1.50 -5.37
C CYS A 77 -5.01 2.05 -6.75
N PHE A 78 -5.62 3.23 -6.78
CA PHE A 78 -6.07 3.86 -8.01
C PHE A 78 -4.94 4.59 -8.74
N PHE A 79 -4.40 5.66 -8.16
CA PHE A 79 -3.31 6.48 -8.70
C PHE A 79 -2.64 7.44 -7.68
N GLU A 80 -3.42 8.08 -6.78
CA GLU A 80 -2.96 9.19 -5.94
C GLU A 80 -1.89 8.75 -4.94
N THR A 81 -2.00 7.53 -4.40
CA THR A 81 -1.05 7.01 -3.42
C THR A 81 -0.92 5.49 -3.49
N ALA A 82 0.26 4.97 -3.16
CA ALA A 82 0.47 3.57 -2.87
C ALA A 82 -0.30 3.14 -1.61
N ASP A 83 -1.05 2.05 -1.68
CA ASP A 83 -1.68 1.41 -0.52
C ASP A 83 -0.72 0.37 0.06
N PHE A 84 -0.19 0.65 1.26
CA PHE A 84 0.73 -0.23 2.00
C PHE A 84 0.01 -1.32 2.80
N ASP A 85 -1.32 -1.40 2.70
CA ASP A 85 -2.17 -2.30 3.47
C ASP A 85 -3.32 -2.89 2.63
N ILE A 86 -2.95 -3.37 1.43
CA ILE A 86 -3.80 -4.18 0.56
C ILE A 86 -3.96 -5.59 1.20
N PRO A 87 -5.19 -6.07 1.44
CA PRO A 87 -5.44 -7.34 2.11
C PRO A 87 -5.33 -8.55 1.17
N SER A 88 -4.13 -8.83 0.64
CA SER A 88 -3.92 -9.90 -0.36
C SER A 88 -4.31 -11.30 0.14
N GLY A 89 -4.12 -11.59 1.42
CA GLY A 89 -4.49 -12.86 2.04
C GLY A 89 -6.00 -13.08 2.06
N GLU A 90 -6.80 -12.02 2.28
CA GLU A 90 -8.26 -12.09 2.23
C GLU A 90 -8.76 -12.37 0.80
N TRP A 91 -8.14 -11.73 -0.19
CA TRP A 91 -8.41 -12.03 -1.60
C TRP A 91 -8.10 -13.50 -1.94
N ARG A 92 -6.90 -13.98 -1.59
CA ARG A 92 -6.50 -15.37 -1.86
C ARG A 92 -7.42 -16.36 -1.17
N LYS A 93 -7.75 -16.13 0.11
CA LYS A 93 -8.69 -16.96 0.86
C LYS A 93 -10.07 -16.97 0.19
N SER A 94 -10.58 -15.80 -0.21
CA SER A 94 -11.90 -15.70 -0.85
C SER A 94 -11.96 -16.38 -2.21
N VAL A 95 -10.89 -16.32 -3.01
CA VAL A 95 -10.78 -17.06 -4.27
C VAL A 95 -10.74 -18.57 -4.03
N ALA A 96 -9.97 -19.02 -3.04
CA ALA A 96 -9.89 -20.44 -2.69
C ALA A 96 -11.22 -20.98 -2.15
N ASP A 97 -11.85 -20.25 -1.22
CA ASP A 97 -13.13 -20.63 -0.60
C ASP A 97 -14.27 -20.65 -1.63
N SER A 98 -14.20 -19.84 -2.70
CA SER A 98 -15.18 -19.90 -3.80
C SER A 98 -14.96 -21.07 -4.76
N GLY A 99 -13.82 -21.77 -4.68
CA GLY A 99 -13.40 -22.81 -5.63
C GLY A 99 -12.70 -22.27 -6.88
N GLY A 100 -12.41 -20.96 -6.93
CA GLY A 100 -11.61 -20.33 -7.98
C GLY A 100 -10.13 -20.70 -7.89
N ARG A 101 -9.41 -20.46 -9.00
CA ARG A 101 -7.96 -20.74 -9.10
C ARG A 101 -7.12 -19.54 -9.54
N ALA A 102 -7.73 -18.36 -9.59
CA ALA A 102 -7.01 -17.16 -9.99
C ALA A 102 -5.89 -16.83 -8.99
N GLN A 103 -4.73 -16.46 -9.51
CA GLN A 103 -3.66 -15.91 -8.69
C GLN A 103 -4.01 -14.50 -8.23
N VAL A 104 -3.39 -14.05 -7.14
CA VAL A 104 -3.58 -12.70 -6.60
C VAL A 104 -2.23 -12.01 -6.50
N ALA A 105 -2.08 -10.85 -7.12
CA ALA A 105 -0.89 -10.02 -7.05
C ALA A 105 -1.28 -8.58 -6.67
N PRO A 106 -1.04 -8.11 -5.42
CA PRO A 106 -1.27 -6.70 -5.11
C PRO A 106 -0.43 -5.81 -6.01
N ALA A 107 -0.98 -4.63 -6.33
CA ALA A 107 -0.30 -3.62 -7.10
C ALA A 107 -0.09 -2.32 -6.34
N THR A 108 1.07 -1.72 -6.59
CA THR A 108 1.33 -0.30 -6.29
C THR A 108 1.43 0.51 -7.58
N ASP A 109 1.14 1.80 -7.48
CA ASP A 109 1.55 2.82 -8.44
C ASP A 109 2.97 3.32 -8.11
N ASN A 110 3.49 4.30 -8.85
CA ASN A 110 4.85 4.84 -8.68
C ASN A 110 4.95 6.06 -7.74
N GLY A 111 3.90 6.37 -6.98
CA GLY A 111 3.88 7.54 -6.11
C GLY A 111 3.13 7.34 -4.81
N VAL A 112 3.34 8.29 -3.91
CA VAL A 112 2.89 8.27 -2.52
C VAL A 112 2.33 9.62 -2.13
N CYS A 113 1.24 9.57 -1.37
CA CYS A 113 0.56 10.72 -0.77
C CYS A 113 -0.03 10.29 0.59
N ALA A 114 0.20 11.11 1.62
CA ALA A 114 -0.22 10.77 2.99
C ALA A 114 -1.73 10.92 3.22
N TYR A 115 -2.38 11.87 2.54
CA TYR A 115 -3.82 12.15 2.70
C TYR A 115 -4.40 12.89 1.48
N PRO A 116 -5.71 12.78 1.23
CA PRO A 116 -6.35 13.40 0.07
C PRO A 116 -6.07 14.89 -0.07
N GLY A 117 -5.82 15.34 -1.30
CA GLY A 117 -5.58 16.75 -1.63
C GLY A 117 -4.16 17.26 -1.37
N LYS A 118 -3.25 16.44 -0.83
CA LYS A 118 -1.82 16.78 -0.73
C LYS A 118 -1.08 16.42 -2.02
N ALA A 119 0.05 17.09 -2.24
CA ALA A 119 0.91 16.81 -3.38
C ALA A 119 1.43 15.36 -3.33
N ARG A 120 1.36 14.69 -4.48
CA ARG A 120 1.90 13.35 -4.69
C ARG A 120 3.40 13.43 -4.94
N SER A 121 4.16 12.62 -4.23
CA SER A 121 5.61 12.42 -4.45
C SER A 121 5.88 11.09 -5.13
N SER A 122 7.04 10.93 -5.76
CA SER A 122 7.46 9.63 -6.30
C SER A 122 7.78 8.64 -5.18
N LEU A 123 7.50 7.35 -5.40
CA LEU A 123 8.06 6.29 -4.58
C LEU A 123 9.58 6.24 -4.78
N ASP A 124 10.32 6.16 -3.69
CA ASP A 124 11.73 5.82 -3.70
C ASP A 124 11.95 4.33 -3.44
N TRP A 125 13.21 3.92 -3.43
CA TRP A 125 13.59 2.52 -3.25
C TRP A 125 13.18 1.95 -1.89
N ALA A 126 13.37 2.70 -0.81
CA ALA A 126 13.05 2.23 0.54
C ALA A 126 11.53 2.12 0.74
N LEU A 127 10.75 3.03 0.15
CA LEU A 127 9.29 2.97 0.12
C LEU A 127 8.80 1.75 -0.69
N LEU A 128 9.39 1.48 -1.85
CA LEU A 128 9.03 0.29 -2.64
C LEU A 128 9.37 -1.01 -1.90
N ASN A 129 10.53 -1.08 -1.24
CA ASN A 129 10.88 -2.20 -0.38
C ASN A 129 9.89 -2.34 0.80
N GLY A 130 9.49 -1.24 1.43
CA GLY A 130 8.50 -1.26 2.51
C GLY A 130 7.13 -1.77 2.03
N TRP A 131 6.68 -1.34 0.86
CA TRP A 131 5.45 -1.80 0.23
C TRP A 131 5.50 -3.29 -0.12
N ALA A 132 6.61 -3.74 -0.72
CA ALA A 132 6.82 -5.15 -1.05
C ALA A 132 6.82 -6.03 0.21
N SER A 133 7.56 -5.61 1.25
CA SER A 133 7.60 -6.28 2.55
C SER A 133 6.20 -6.42 3.16
N ASN A 134 5.40 -5.34 3.13
CA ASN A 134 4.03 -5.37 3.65
C ASN A 134 3.15 -6.32 2.83
N SER A 135 3.27 -6.28 1.50
CA SER A 135 2.51 -7.13 0.59
C SER A 135 2.76 -8.61 0.85
N TYR A 136 4.03 -9.01 1.02
CA TYR A 136 4.38 -10.39 1.36
C TYR A 136 3.84 -10.82 2.72
N ALA A 137 3.99 -9.97 3.75
CA ALA A 137 3.43 -10.25 5.07
C ALA A 137 1.89 -10.30 5.08
N ARG A 138 1.23 -9.63 4.12
CA ARG A 138 -0.21 -9.71 3.86
C ARG A 138 -0.60 -10.90 3.00
N GLY A 139 0.33 -11.79 2.66
CA GLY A 139 0.05 -13.05 1.97
C GLY A 139 0.13 -12.97 0.44
N ALA A 140 0.76 -11.94 -0.12
CA ALA A 140 1.09 -11.91 -1.54
C ALA A 140 2.16 -12.95 -1.89
N GLU A 141 2.04 -13.55 -3.08
CA GLU A 141 3.09 -14.39 -3.68
C GLU A 141 3.80 -13.67 -4.83
N PHE A 142 3.06 -12.81 -5.52
CA PHE A 142 3.53 -12.03 -6.65
C PHE A 142 3.27 -10.55 -6.38
N LEU A 143 4.10 -9.69 -6.96
CA LEU A 143 3.94 -8.24 -6.89
C LEU A 143 3.69 -7.70 -8.29
N TYR A 144 2.79 -6.73 -8.41
CA TYR A 144 2.56 -5.99 -9.64
C TYR A 144 2.97 -4.52 -9.42
N ILE A 145 3.69 -3.90 -10.35
CA ILE A 145 4.12 -2.50 -10.21
C ILE A 145 3.62 -1.71 -11.43
N PHE A 146 2.63 -0.87 -11.20
CA PHE A 146 2.04 -0.01 -12.23
C PHE A 146 2.84 1.31 -12.31
N ASN A 147 2.90 1.92 -13.51
CA ASN A 147 3.60 3.18 -13.78
C ASN A 147 5.11 3.22 -13.47
N LEU A 148 5.75 2.09 -13.14
CA LEU A 148 7.20 2.03 -12.88
C LEU A 148 8.08 2.59 -14.02
N PRO A 149 7.76 2.41 -15.32
CA PRO A 149 8.55 3.02 -16.39
C PRO A 149 8.63 4.55 -16.38
N TYR A 150 7.70 5.23 -15.70
CA TYR A 150 7.76 6.69 -15.49
C TYR A 150 8.68 7.09 -14.33
N ASN A 151 9.32 6.12 -13.67
CA ASN A 151 10.38 6.32 -12.68
C ASN A 151 11.60 5.45 -13.08
N PRO A 152 12.41 5.91 -14.05
CA PRO A 152 13.47 5.08 -14.66
C PRO A 152 14.57 4.68 -13.66
N GLU A 153 14.86 5.51 -12.66
CA GLU A 153 15.83 5.19 -11.61
C GLU A 153 15.34 4.02 -10.75
N LEU A 154 14.08 4.07 -10.32
CA LEU A 154 13.46 2.98 -9.56
C LEU A 154 13.33 1.71 -10.40
N LEU A 155 12.98 1.84 -11.70
CA LEU A 155 12.95 0.72 -12.63
C LEU A 155 14.31 0.02 -12.73
N ALA A 156 15.40 0.79 -12.85
CA ALA A 156 16.74 0.23 -12.92
C ALA A 156 17.12 -0.52 -11.63
N LEU A 157 16.72 0.00 -10.47
CA LEU A 157 16.92 -0.68 -9.18
C LEU A 157 16.14 -1.99 -9.09
N VAL A 158 14.88 -2.02 -9.53
CA VAL A 158 14.06 -3.23 -9.57
C VAL A 158 14.67 -4.25 -10.54
N ALA A 159 15.06 -3.83 -11.74
CA ALA A 159 15.64 -4.72 -12.75
C ALA A 159 16.97 -5.34 -12.29
N LYS A 160 17.81 -4.55 -11.59
CA LYS A 160 19.11 -5.01 -11.09
C LYS A 160 18.99 -5.92 -9.87
N ASN A 161 18.15 -5.54 -8.91
CA ASN A 161 18.17 -6.15 -7.57
C ASN A 161 16.98 -7.05 -7.29
N GLY A 162 15.94 -7.03 -8.13
CA GLY A 162 14.69 -7.75 -7.86
C GLY A 162 13.95 -7.23 -6.61
N LEU A 163 12.81 -7.86 -6.32
CA LEU A 163 11.96 -7.56 -5.16
C LEU A 163 11.47 -8.85 -4.50
N SER A 164 12.28 -9.92 -4.50
CA SER A 164 11.90 -11.15 -3.80
C SER A 164 11.69 -10.88 -2.30
N ARG A 165 10.97 -11.77 -1.61
CA ARG A 165 10.73 -11.61 -0.19
C ARG A 165 12.05 -11.61 0.59
N GLU A 166 12.94 -12.52 0.24
CA GLU A 166 14.27 -12.69 0.84
C GLU A 166 15.12 -11.42 0.65
N ASP A 167 15.11 -10.89 -0.57
CA ASP A 167 15.81 -9.66 -0.94
C ASP A 167 15.34 -8.47 -0.11
N VAL A 168 14.03 -8.27 -0.03
CA VAL A 168 13.42 -7.10 0.62
C VAL A 168 13.58 -7.17 2.14
N ALA A 169 13.57 -8.35 2.74
CA ALA A 169 13.73 -8.52 4.20
C ALA A 169 15.08 -7.97 4.71
N GLY A 170 16.13 -8.04 3.89
CA GLY A 170 17.47 -7.56 4.23
C GLY A 170 17.76 -6.11 3.83
N ARG A 171 16.80 -5.37 3.29
CA ARG A 171 17.01 -3.99 2.77
C ARG A 171 16.41 -2.93 3.66
N SER A 172 16.86 -1.70 3.49
CA SER A 172 16.20 -0.54 4.08
C SER A 172 14.78 -0.39 3.54
N ARG A 173 13.84 -0.12 4.44
CA ARG A 173 12.40 -0.09 4.21
C ARG A 173 11.77 1.12 4.89
N ARG A 174 10.84 1.79 4.21
CA ARG A 174 10.00 2.87 4.75
C ARG A 174 8.53 2.47 4.65
N HIS A 175 7.80 2.62 5.75
CA HIS A 175 6.41 2.22 5.92
C HIS A 175 5.57 3.44 6.32
N PRO A 176 5.17 4.30 5.36
CA PRO A 176 4.36 5.47 5.63
C PRO A 176 2.89 5.11 5.87
N ILE A 177 2.21 5.99 6.59
CA ILE A 177 0.76 6.03 6.61
C ILE A 177 0.27 6.70 5.34
N THR A 178 -0.48 5.95 4.54
CA THR A 178 -1.21 6.44 3.37
C THR A 178 -2.71 6.18 3.56
N TYR A 179 -3.47 6.23 2.48
CA TYR A 179 -4.91 6.01 2.46
C TYR A 179 -5.29 5.18 1.23
N ARG A 180 -6.53 4.69 1.19
CA ARG A 180 -7.08 4.10 -0.03
C ARG A 180 -7.73 5.20 -0.86
N ASP A 181 -7.12 5.49 -2.00
CA ASP A 181 -7.47 6.59 -2.89
C ASP A 181 -8.72 6.34 -3.76
N PHE A 182 -9.43 5.25 -3.51
CA PHE A 182 -10.76 5.05 -4.07
C PHE A 182 -11.83 5.71 -3.19
N LEU A 183 -11.97 7.03 -3.33
CA LEU A 183 -12.80 7.85 -2.42
C LEU A 183 -14.30 7.79 -2.70
N GLU A 184 -14.73 7.19 -3.80
CA GLU A 184 -16.15 7.10 -4.21
C GLU A 184 -16.93 6.00 -3.44
N CYS A 185 -16.21 5.11 -2.74
CA CYS A 185 -16.85 4.15 -1.83
C CYS A 185 -17.37 4.87 -0.56
N LYS A 186 -18.55 4.48 -0.07
CA LYS A 186 -19.21 5.14 1.08
C LYS A 186 -18.55 4.79 2.43
N SER A 187 -17.83 3.68 2.55
CA SER A 187 -17.19 3.28 3.81
C SER A 187 -15.98 4.19 4.12
N ARG A 188 -16.08 4.97 5.20
CA ARG A 188 -14.95 5.77 5.72
C ARG A 188 -13.85 4.88 6.33
N GLN A 189 -14.20 3.69 6.82
CA GLN A 189 -13.25 2.70 7.32
C GLN A 189 -12.37 2.14 6.19
N ASP A 190 -12.92 1.99 4.99
CA ASP A 190 -12.17 1.49 3.83
C ASP A 190 -11.09 2.46 3.39
N LYS A 191 -11.37 3.76 3.50
CA LYS A 191 -10.48 4.84 3.01
C LYS A 191 -9.19 4.97 3.81
N LYS A 192 -9.14 4.49 5.07
CA LYS A 192 -7.93 4.55 5.94
C LYS A 192 -7.27 5.93 6.04
N ILE A 193 -8.04 7.03 5.93
CA ILE A 193 -7.49 8.38 6.07
C ILE A 193 -7.19 8.65 7.54
N ALA A 194 -5.90 8.70 7.89
CA ALA A 194 -5.42 8.92 9.26
C ALA A 194 -4.69 10.26 9.46
N LEU A 195 -4.43 11.00 8.39
CA LEU A 195 -3.73 12.28 8.39
C LEU A 195 -4.56 13.37 7.68
N PRO A 196 -4.35 14.66 8.01
CA PRO A 196 -3.51 15.16 9.11
C PRO A 196 -4.15 14.88 10.49
N LYS A 197 -3.35 14.94 11.56
CA LYS A 197 -3.82 14.72 12.94
C LYS A 197 -3.05 15.59 13.93
N TYR A 198 -3.72 16.06 14.99
CA TYR A 198 -3.08 16.83 16.06
C TYR A 198 -2.65 15.92 17.22
N SER A 199 -1.49 16.17 17.82
CA SER A 199 -1.08 15.53 19.09
C SER A 199 -1.82 16.11 20.31
N PRO A 200 -1.96 15.37 21.42
CA PRO A 200 -1.56 13.97 21.61
C PRO A 200 -2.42 13.02 20.76
N CYS A 201 -1.79 12.01 20.16
CA CYS A 201 -2.49 11.08 19.28
C CYS A 201 -1.78 9.74 19.14
N GLN A 202 -2.48 8.79 18.50
CA GLN A 202 -1.93 7.48 18.15
C GLN A 202 -2.11 7.19 16.66
N PHE A 203 -1.20 6.38 16.14
CA PHE A 203 -1.22 5.84 14.80
C PHE A 203 -0.88 4.35 14.82
N ASP A 204 -1.49 3.60 13.91
CA ASP A 204 -1.14 2.20 13.66
C ASP A 204 -0.47 2.09 12.28
N VAL A 205 0.70 1.48 12.24
CA VAL A 205 1.49 1.29 11.02
C VAL A 205 1.81 -0.19 10.88
N PHE A 206 1.48 -0.77 9.74
CA PHE A 206 1.86 -2.14 9.43
C PHE A 206 3.27 -2.17 8.83
N VAL A 207 4.13 -3.00 9.41
CA VAL A 207 5.50 -3.24 8.99
C VAL A 207 5.63 -4.74 8.81
N GLY A 208 5.90 -5.22 7.60
CA GLY A 208 5.83 -6.64 7.26
C GLY A 208 6.70 -7.57 8.13
N ASP A 209 7.79 -8.07 7.57
CA ASP A 209 8.68 -8.98 8.30
C ASP A 209 9.54 -8.20 9.32
N ARG A 210 9.94 -8.86 10.42
CA ARG A 210 10.78 -8.25 11.46
C ARG A 210 12.04 -7.61 10.88
N ALA A 211 12.53 -6.56 11.54
CA ALA A 211 13.85 -6.03 11.24
C ALA A 211 14.95 -7.02 11.63
N SER A 212 16.08 -6.98 10.91
CA SER A 212 17.29 -7.71 11.33
C SER A 212 17.81 -7.13 12.66
N MET A 213 18.52 -7.93 13.46
CA MET A 213 18.99 -7.48 14.79
C MET A 213 19.94 -6.27 14.72
N ASN A 214 20.63 -6.08 13.60
CA ASN A 214 21.58 -4.99 13.41
C ASN A 214 20.94 -3.75 12.74
N ALA A 215 19.66 -3.82 12.37
CA ALA A 215 19.00 -2.70 11.72
C ALA A 215 18.74 -1.55 12.70
N SER A 216 18.87 -0.33 12.20
CA SER A 216 18.38 0.87 12.88
C SER A 216 16.90 1.03 12.59
N VAL A 217 16.07 1.18 13.62
CA VAL A 217 14.61 1.33 13.47
C VAL A 217 14.12 2.62 14.10
N GLY A 218 13.02 3.14 13.57
CA GLY A 218 12.33 4.21 14.25
C GLY A 218 11.18 4.83 13.48
N VAL A 219 10.79 6.03 13.92
CA VAL A 219 9.61 6.75 13.44
C VAL A 219 10.04 8.09 12.87
N VAL A 220 9.50 8.49 11.73
CA VAL A 220 9.57 9.89 11.27
C VAL A 220 8.21 10.53 11.39
N LEU A 221 8.16 11.69 12.04
CA LEU A 221 6.99 12.57 12.07
C LEU A 221 7.28 13.81 11.23
N GLY A 222 6.40 14.11 10.27
CA GLY A 222 6.41 15.37 9.53
C GLY A 222 5.35 16.33 10.06
N PHE A 223 5.72 17.60 10.21
CA PHE A 223 4.90 18.64 10.83
C PHE A 223 4.53 19.76 9.84
N ASP A 224 3.40 20.43 10.08
CA ASP A 224 2.96 21.62 9.33
C ASP A 224 3.53 22.94 9.92
N LYS A 225 4.70 22.87 10.54
CA LYS A 225 5.46 24.01 11.07
C LYS A 225 6.95 23.87 10.75
N GLU A 226 7.65 25.00 10.71
CA GLU A 226 9.12 25.02 10.64
C GLU A 226 9.72 24.62 11.99
N ASN A 227 10.98 24.19 11.97
CA ASN A 227 11.82 23.92 13.15
C ASN A 227 11.16 23.08 14.26
N ALA A 228 10.41 22.02 13.91
CA ALA A 228 9.76 21.17 14.93
C ALA A 228 10.76 20.49 15.89
N GLU A 229 12.04 20.40 15.51
CA GLU A 229 13.14 19.93 16.35
C GLU A 229 13.37 20.76 17.64
N GLU A 230 12.89 22.01 17.69
CA GLU A 230 13.07 22.89 18.85
C GLU A 230 12.12 22.56 20.03
N ASN A 231 10.97 21.95 19.74
CA ASN A 231 10.00 21.52 20.76
C ASN A 231 9.40 20.17 20.37
N LEU A 232 10.05 19.11 20.84
CA LEU A 232 9.76 17.74 20.43
C LEU A 232 8.68 17.09 21.31
N PRO A 233 7.70 16.40 20.71
CA PRO A 233 6.81 15.53 21.46
C PRO A 233 7.58 14.32 22.00
N ASN A 234 7.06 13.71 23.06
CA ASN A 234 7.45 12.36 23.45
C ASN A 234 6.82 11.35 22.48
N VAL A 235 7.64 10.54 21.83
CA VAL A 235 7.18 9.52 20.88
C VAL A 235 7.48 8.13 21.42
N PHE A 236 6.48 7.26 21.34
CA PHE A 236 6.56 5.87 21.76
C PHE A 236 6.25 4.93 20.60
N LEU A 237 7.06 3.88 20.46
CA LEU A 237 6.82 2.77 19.53
C LEU A 237 6.53 1.52 20.36
N ASN A 238 5.32 0.98 20.25
CA ASN A 238 4.85 -0.16 21.04
C ASN A 238 5.08 0.02 22.56
N GLY A 239 4.86 1.24 23.06
CA GLY A 239 5.04 1.59 24.48
C GLY A 239 6.47 1.90 24.90
N ARG A 240 7.48 1.72 24.04
CA ARG A 240 8.86 2.11 24.32
C ARG A 240 9.13 3.52 23.84
N LYS A 241 9.73 4.36 24.69
CA LYS A 241 10.06 5.75 24.37
C LYS A 241 11.26 5.82 23.41
N ALA A 242 11.25 6.81 22.53
CA ALA A 242 12.39 7.13 21.65
C ALA A 242 13.67 7.38 22.47
N VAL A 243 14.80 6.84 22.00
CA VAL A 243 16.11 7.03 22.64
C VAL A 243 16.80 8.30 22.20
N SER A 244 16.53 8.73 20.97
CA SER A 244 17.03 9.98 20.42
C SER A 244 16.06 10.50 19.36
N ALA A 245 16.20 11.79 19.07
CA ALA A 245 15.46 12.46 18.02
C ALA A 245 16.38 13.46 17.31
N GLN A 246 16.31 13.51 15.99
CA GLN A 246 17.07 14.43 15.17
C GLN A 246 16.25 14.86 13.95
N ARG A 247 16.64 15.95 13.30
CA ARG A 247 16.05 16.36 12.03
C ARG A 247 16.16 15.22 11.01
N ALA A 248 15.09 14.96 10.28
CA ALA A 248 15.07 13.94 9.25
C ALA A 248 15.98 14.34 8.07
N GLU A 249 16.64 13.35 7.49
CA GLU A 249 17.76 13.55 6.56
C GLU A 249 17.33 13.71 5.10
N LEU A 250 16.19 13.12 4.72
CA LEU A 250 15.71 13.21 3.34
C LEU A 250 15.09 14.59 3.05
N PRO A 251 15.06 15.00 1.76
CA PRO A 251 14.28 16.15 1.34
C PRO A 251 12.83 16.09 1.81
N LEU A 252 12.28 17.20 2.30
CA LEU A 252 10.93 17.25 2.89
C LEU A 252 9.81 16.81 1.94
N VAL A 253 10.02 16.90 0.61
CA VAL A 253 9.10 16.34 -0.39
C VAL A 253 8.88 14.83 -0.21
N ASN A 254 9.86 14.12 0.35
CA ASN A 254 9.77 12.69 0.67
C ASN A 254 9.01 12.42 1.97
N TYR A 255 8.65 13.45 2.73
CA TYR A 255 7.84 13.40 3.95
C TYR A 255 6.50 14.12 3.74
N GLY A 256 5.89 13.90 2.57
CA GLY A 256 4.62 14.50 2.20
C GLY A 256 4.67 16.02 2.11
N SER A 257 5.83 16.59 1.77
CA SER A 257 6.07 18.04 1.75
C SER A 257 5.61 18.71 3.06
N SER A 258 6.00 18.10 4.18
CA SER A 258 5.97 18.71 5.51
C SER A 258 6.90 19.93 5.55
N LYS A 259 6.65 20.86 6.48
CA LYS A 259 7.54 22.02 6.68
C LYS A 259 8.79 21.65 7.47
N SER A 260 8.67 20.71 8.38
CA SER A 260 9.81 20.06 9.05
C SER A 260 9.50 18.59 9.28
N ALA A 261 10.54 17.78 9.46
CA ALA A 261 10.41 16.37 9.75
C ALA A 261 11.48 15.96 10.78
N VAL A 262 11.08 15.14 11.74
CA VAL A 262 11.94 14.67 12.83
C VAL A 262 11.94 13.14 12.85
N ARG A 263 13.13 12.57 12.91
CA ARG A 263 13.41 11.14 13.03
C ARG A 263 13.66 10.80 14.50
N PHE A 264 12.85 9.90 15.04
CA PHE A 264 12.94 9.35 16.39
C PHE A 264 13.48 7.92 16.30
N VAL A 265 14.59 7.63 16.97
CA VAL A 265 15.25 6.32 16.94
C VAL A 265 14.83 5.50 18.15
N PHE A 266 14.72 4.18 17.95
CA PHE A 266 14.32 3.23 18.98
C PHE A 266 15.25 2.00 18.98
N PRO A 267 15.38 1.29 20.11
CA PRO A 267 15.98 -0.04 20.12
C PRO A 267 15.25 -0.97 19.14
N THR A 268 15.99 -1.80 18.42
CA THR A 268 15.46 -2.69 17.37
C THR A 268 14.35 -3.62 17.86
N ASP A 269 14.42 -4.07 19.12
CA ASP A 269 13.41 -4.91 19.78
C ASP A 269 12.10 -4.18 20.12
N SER A 270 12.03 -2.86 19.89
CA SER A 270 10.81 -2.07 19.99
C SER A 270 9.86 -2.31 18.81
N LEU A 271 10.40 -2.76 17.66
CA LEU A 271 9.64 -3.00 16.44
C LEU A 271 9.13 -4.45 16.39
N ALA A 272 7.83 -4.61 16.18
CA ALA A 272 7.19 -5.90 15.95
C ALA A 272 7.02 -6.17 14.44
N ALA A 273 6.89 -7.45 14.07
CA ALA A 273 6.33 -7.79 12.76
C ALA A 273 4.82 -7.53 12.77
N GLY A 274 4.29 -7.10 11.63
CA GLY A 274 2.90 -6.73 11.46
C GLY A 274 2.58 -5.34 12.03
N LEU A 275 1.51 -5.26 12.84
CA LEU A 275 0.98 -3.99 13.33
C LEU A 275 1.87 -3.41 14.44
N ASN A 276 2.23 -2.14 14.30
CA ASN A 276 2.99 -1.37 15.28
C ASN A 276 2.22 -0.11 15.65
N ARG A 277 2.19 0.22 16.94
CA ARG A 277 1.51 1.41 17.45
C ARG A 277 2.51 2.50 17.77
N ILE A 278 2.28 3.68 17.20
CA ILE A 278 2.99 4.91 17.52
C ILE A 278 2.09 5.75 18.41
N SER A 279 2.59 6.18 19.56
CA SER A 279 1.92 7.17 20.41
C SER A 279 2.75 8.44 20.45
N VAL A 280 2.09 9.58 20.29
CA VAL A 280 2.70 10.91 20.34
C VAL A 280 2.05 11.68 21.48
N GLU A 281 2.86 12.05 22.46
CA GLU A 281 2.45 12.84 23.62
C GLU A 281 3.12 14.20 23.56
N SER A 282 2.35 15.27 23.73
CA SER A 282 2.86 16.63 23.73
C SER A 282 2.01 17.53 24.62
N ASP A 283 2.66 18.50 25.27
CA ASP A 283 1.97 19.51 26.09
C ASP A 283 1.21 20.52 25.22
N THR A 284 1.77 20.83 24.04
CA THR A 284 1.16 21.67 23.02
C THR A 284 0.69 20.83 21.83
N PRO A 285 -0.55 21.00 21.34
CA PRO A 285 -1.00 20.30 20.14
C PRO A 285 -0.20 20.66 18.89
N GLU A 286 0.36 19.66 18.22
CA GLU A 286 1.15 19.81 17.00
C GLU A 286 0.45 19.14 15.82
N LYS A 287 0.37 19.83 14.67
CA LYS A 287 -0.26 19.28 13.46
C LYS A 287 0.71 18.38 12.70
N ILE A 288 0.46 17.08 12.77
CA ILE A 288 1.22 16.04 12.08
C ILE A 288 0.60 15.78 10.70
N VAL A 289 1.44 15.79 9.67
CA VAL A 289 1.06 15.65 8.26
C VAL A 289 1.75 14.47 7.56
N TRP A 290 2.74 13.86 8.20
CA TRP A 290 3.41 12.65 7.74
C TRP A 290 3.78 11.77 8.93
N VAL A 291 3.63 10.46 8.77
CA VAL A 291 4.06 9.46 9.75
C VAL A 291 4.59 8.26 8.97
N GLU A 292 5.76 7.78 9.32
CA GLU A 292 6.27 6.50 8.84
C GLU A 292 7.10 5.78 9.89
N ILE A 293 7.20 4.47 9.75
CA ILE A 293 8.26 3.68 10.37
C ILE A 293 9.35 3.42 9.34
N PHE A 294 10.61 3.61 9.71
CA PHE A 294 11.76 3.20 8.90
C PHE A 294 12.50 2.03 9.55
N VAL A 295 13.12 1.23 8.69
CA VAL A 295 14.09 0.19 9.03
C VAL A 295 15.26 0.39 8.11
N ASP A 296 16.45 0.70 8.65
CA ASP A 296 17.67 0.85 7.88
C ASP A 296 18.57 -0.37 8.10
N ALA A 297 18.94 -1.05 7.02
CA ALA A 297 19.58 -2.37 7.09
C ALA A 297 21.04 -2.37 7.59
N GLY A 298 21.65 -1.19 7.75
CA GLY A 298 23.08 -1.04 8.09
C GLY A 298 23.98 -1.13 6.87
#